data_AF-A0A2H0VQG7-F1
#
_entry.id   AF-A0A2H0VQG7-F1
#
_cell.length_a   1.000
_cell.length_b   1.000
_cell.length_c   1.000
_cell.angle_alpha   90.00
_cell.angle_beta   90.00
_cell.angle_gamma   90.00
#
_symmetry.space_group_name_H-M   'P 1'
#
loop_
_entity.id
_entity.type
_entity.pdbx_description
1 polymer ?
#
loop_
_entity_poly.entity_id
_entity_poly.type
_entity_poly.pdbx_seq_one_letter_code
_entity_poly.pdbx_strand_id
1 'polypeptide(L)'
;MSIEALSFSVDIESLGNVKGIFKKKLFFQLHKYVIIVLYLNILFILMENQLTEMKKSLLFLYVKELKEIAAHLSLSDKGNKMTVIMRILHFLETGQRLAAPKFPKEYCAQKGKIYPINENELMLKGAYKNDLEMRVFFKGLIGPHFHFTAFGIDWLNERWMQGKPPTYREFAQMWEEEYQRRKKSPAPPKEEWAYINFVQNLLSKSPLMDREGINCSWENERKKHKAKVFNLLEDFSSSFFQQ
;
A
#
# COMPACT_ATOMS: atom_id res chain seq x y z
N MET A 1 9.87 -14.45 4.07
CA MET A 1 10.75 -15.01 5.13
C MET A 1 10.41 -16.48 5.27
N SER A 2 11.30 -17.38 4.85
CA SER A 2 11.17 -18.80 5.19
C SER A 2 11.61 -18.95 6.64
N ILE A 3 10.70 -19.29 7.54
CA ILE A 3 11.07 -19.70 8.89
C ILE A 3 11.42 -21.19 8.78
N GLU A 4 12.71 -21.50 8.81
CA GLU A 4 13.19 -22.85 9.06
C GLU A 4 12.52 -23.37 10.32
N ALA A 5 11.85 -24.51 10.22
CA ALA A 5 11.29 -25.20 11.36
C ALA A 5 12.45 -25.46 12.35
N LEU A 6 12.46 -24.74 13.46
CA LEU A 6 13.28 -25.06 14.62
C LEU A 6 12.83 -26.44 15.11
N SER A 7 13.44 -27.48 14.58
CA SER A 7 13.32 -28.85 15.06
C SER A 7 14.04 -28.90 16.41
N PHE A 8 13.28 -28.63 17.48
CA PHE A 8 13.73 -28.86 18.84
C PHE A 8 13.78 -30.37 19.08
N SER A 9 14.86 -31.02 18.64
CA SER A 9 15.19 -32.39 19.03
C SER A 9 15.69 -32.33 20.48
N VAL A 10 14.77 -32.45 21.44
CA VAL A 10 15.15 -32.68 22.83
C VAL A 10 15.68 -34.11 22.91
N ASP A 11 16.98 -34.24 23.17
CA ASP A 11 17.63 -35.54 23.33
C ASP A 11 17.27 -36.15 24.70
N ILE A 12 16.14 -36.88 24.71
CA ILE A 12 15.49 -37.42 25.92
C ILE A 12 16.38 -38.45 26.64
N GLU A 13 17.40 -39.01 25.97
CA GLU A 13 18.31 -40.01 26.52
C GLU A 13 19.34 -39.44 27.52
N SER A 14 19.58 -38.12 27.51
CA SER A 14 20.52 -37.47 28.45
C SER A 14 19.98 -37.27 29.87
N LEU A 15 18.67 -37.46 30.09
CA LEU A 15 18.02 -37.31 31.40
C LEU A 15 17.99 -38.66 32.15
N GLY A 16 19.15 -39.03 32.70
CA GLY A 16 19.33 -40.24 33.51
C GLY A 16 18.31 -40.38 34.64
N ASN A 17 17.75 -41.58 34.80
CA ASN A 17 16.92 -42.11 35.90
C ASN A 17 16.04 -41.14 36.73
N VAL A 18 15.50 -40.09 36.12
CA VAL A 18 14.52 -39.20 36.77
C VAL A 18 13.17 -39.92 36.78
N LYS A 19 12.66 -40.23 37.98
CA LYS A 19 11.38 -40.89 38.28
C LYS A 19 10.27 -40.49 37.29
N GLY A 20 9.54 -41.48 36.77
CA GLY A 20 8.53 -41.34 35.69
C GLY A 20 7.42 -40.29 35.88
N ILE A 21 7.24 -39.77 37.10
CA ILE A 21 6.35 -38.63 37.39
C ILE A 21 6.87 -37.33 36.77
N PHE A 22 8.19 -37.10 36.77
CA PHE A 22 8.79 -35.88 36.24
C PHE A 22 8.74 -35.84 34.70
N LYS A 23 8.96 -36.99 34.04
CA LYS A 23 8.82 -37.13 32.58
C LYS A 23 7.39 -36.85 32.11
N LYS A 24 6.37 -37.35 32.81
CA LYS A 24 4.95 -37.06 32.50
C LYS A 24 4.65 -35.56 32.63
N LYS A 25 5.08 -34.91 33.72
CA LYS A 25 4.82 -33.48 33.95
C LYS A 25 5.47 -32.59 32.89
N LEU A 26 6.72 -32.88 32.50
CA LEU A 26 7.43 -32.18 31.43
C LEU A 26 6.78 -32.38 30.06
N PHE A 27 6.37 -33.62 29.75
CA PHE A 27 5.64 -33.94 28.51
C PHE A 27 4.32 -33.16 28.40
N PHE A 28 3.53 -33.09 29.49
CA PHE A 28 2.30 -32.29 29.50
C PHE A 28 2.55 -30.79 29.33
N GLN A 29 3.65 -30.24 29.88
CA GLN A 29 4.01 -28.84 29.69
C GLN A 29 4.43 -28.55 28.25
N LEU A 30 5.26 -29.41 27.65
CA LEU A 30 5.67 -29.29 26.25
C LEU A 30 4.47 -29.40 25.31
N HIS A 31 3.55 -30.34 25.56
CA HIS A 31 2.34 -30.49 24.75
C HIS A 31 1.43 -29.25 24.82
N LYS A 32 1.26 -28.67 26.01
CA LYS A 32 0.52 -27.40 26.17
C LYS A 32 1.19 -26.25 25.40
N TYR A 33 2.51 -26.14 25.49
CA TYR A 33 3.26 -25.11 24.78
C TYR A 33 3.12 -25.27 23.26
N VAL A 34 3.26 -26.49 22.72
CA VAL A 34 3.07 -26.76 21.29
C VAL A 34 1.65 -26.41 20.83
N ILE A 35 0.62 -26.75 21.61
CA ILE A 35 -0.77 -26.36 21.28
C ILE A 35 -0.92 -24.84 21.25
N ILE A 36 -0.38 -24.12 22.24
CA ILE A 36 -0.46 -22.65 22.30
C ILE A 36 0.24 -22.03 21.08
N VAL A 37 1.44 -22.49 20.74
CA VAL A 37 2.18 -21.98 19.57
C VAL A 37 1.44 -22.26 18.27
N LEU A 38 0.89 -23.46 18.09
CA LEU A 38 0.07 -23.80 16.91
C LEU A 38 -1.18 -22.92 16.83
N TYR A 39 -1.88 -22.70 17.95
CA TYR A 39 -3.07 -21.85 18.01
C TYR A 39 -2.74 -20.39 17.65
N LEU A 40 -1.65 -19.84 18.21
CA LEU A 40 -1.20 -18.49 17.89
C LEU A 40 -0.80 -18.35 16.41
N ASN A 41 -0.12 -19.34 15.84
CA ASN A 41 0.23 -19.36 14.42
C ASN A 41 -1.01 -19.39 13.53
N ILE A 42 -2.02 -20.22 13.86
CA ILE A 42 -3.28 -20.26 13.12
C ILE A 42 -4.00 -18.91 13.19
N LEU A 43 -4.08 -18.31 14.38
CA LEU A 43 -4.69 -17.00 14.57
C LEU A 43 -3.98 -15.91 13.76
N PHE A 44 -2.65 -15.94 13.74
CA PHE A 44 -1.83 -15.02 12.94
C PHE A 44 -2.11 -15.17 11.43
N ILE A 45 -2.13 -16.40 10.91
CA ILE A 45 -2.44 -16.67 9.49
C ILE A 45 -3.85 -16.21 9.12
N LEU A 46 -4.83 -16.41 10.01
CA LEU A 46 -6.20 -15.96 9.79
C LEU A 46 -6.27 -14.42 9.72
N MET A 47 -5.55 -13.72 10.58
CA MET A 47 -5.48 -12.26 10.60
C MET A 47 -4.82 -11.70 9.33
N GLU A 48 -3.69 -12.26 8.88
CA GLU A 48 -3.01 -11.84 7.65
C GLU A 48 -3.92 -12.01 6.41
N ASN A 49 -4.67 -13.11 6.35
CA ASN A 49 -5.62 -13.36 5.26
C ASN A 49 -6.76 -12.33 5.27
N GLN A 50 -7.33 -12.01 6.45
CA GLN A 50 -8.36 -10.99 6.57
C GLN A 50 -7.83 -9.60 6.15
N LEU A 51 -6.62 -9.24 6.55
CA LEU A 51 -6.01 -7.96 6.20
C LEU A 51 -5.73 -7.84 4.70
N THR A 52 -5.29 -8.94 4.07
CA THR A 52 -5.10 -9.01 2.62
C THR A 52 -6.42 -8.83 1.86
N GLU A 53 -7.48 -9.48 2.32
CA GLU A 53 -8.81 -9.36 1.73
C GLU A 53 -9.45 -7.98 1.97
N MET A 54 -9.17 -7.38 3.13
CA MET A 54 -9.52 -5.99 3.44
C MET A 54 -8.81 -5.05 2.47
N LYS A 55 -7.49 -5.19 2.28
CA LYS A 55 -6.72 -4.38 1.33
C LYS A 55 -7.33 -4.44 -0.07
N LYS A 56 -7.57 -5.65 -0.58
CA LYS A 56 -8.20 -5.85 -1.90
C LYS A 56 -9.51 -5.09 -2.02
N SER A 57 -10.35 -5.15 -0.98
CA SER A 57 -11.65 -4.50 -0.99
C SER A 57 -11.55 -2.97 -0.90
N LEU A 58 -10.65 -2.45 -0.06
CA LEU A 58 -10.38 -1.01 0.06
C LEU A 58 -9.92 -0.39 -1.28
N LEU A 59 -9.25 -1.14 -2.16
CA LEU A 59 -8.85 -0.65 -3.48
C LEU A 59 -10.06 -0.33 -4.38
N PHE A 60 -11.22 -0.94 -4.16
CA PHE A 60 -12.43 -0.66 -4.95
C PHE A 60 -13.18 0.59 -4.48
N LEU A 61 -12.94 1.05 -3.24
CA LEU A 61 -13.62 2.23 -2.70
C LEU A 61 -13.13 3.52 -3.38
N TYR A 62 -14.03 4.50 -3.43
CA TYR A 62 -13.66 5.86 -3.82
C TYR A 62 -12.83 6.52 -2.72
N VAL A 63 -12.00 7.50 -3.12
CA VAL A 63 -11.16 8.25 -2.16
C VAL A 63 -12.02 8.92 -1.09
N LYS A 64 -13.21 9.42 -1.44
CA LYS A 64 -14.14 10.00 -0.46
C LYS A 64 -14.55 8.99 0.62
N GLU A 65 -14.94 7.78 0.22
CA GLU A 65 -15.34 6.71 1.15
C GLU A 65 -14.17 6.28 2.04
N LEU A 66 -12.95 6.19 1.49
CA LEU A 66 -11.75 5.88 2.27
C LEU A 66 -11.45 6.97 3.31
N LYS A 67 -11.66 8.24 2.97
CA LYS A 67 -11.49 9.36 3.91
C LYS A 67 -12.56 9.35 5.00
N GLU A 68 -13.80 8.98 4.67
CA GLU A 68 -14.88 8.81 5.66
C GLU A 68 -14.52 7.68 6.65
N ILE A 69 -14.01 6.54 6.16
CA ILE A 69 -13.54 5.45 7.02
C ILE A 69 -12.37 5.92 7.89
N ALA A 70 -11.37 6.58 7.30
CA ALA A 70 -10.24 7.11 8.06
C ALA A 70 -10.69 8.08 9.16
N ALA A 71 -11.63 8.98 8.87
CA ALA A 71 -12.20 9.91 9.84
C ALA A 71 -12.95 9.17 10.97
N HIS A 72 -13.76 8.16 10.64
CA HIS A 72 -14.46 7.34 11.63
C HIS A 72 -13.48 6.63 12.59
N LEU A 73 -12.36 6.14 12.07
CA LEU A 73 -11.28 5.52 12.85
C LEU A 73 -10.35 6.55 13.53
N SER A 74 -10.66 7.85 13.48
CA SER A 74 -9.82 8.94 14.00
C SER A 74 -8.39 8.94 13.43
N LEU A 75 -8.25 8.57 12.16
CA LEU A 75 -7.00 8.56 11.41
C LEU A 75 -6.89 9.80 10.53
N SER A 76 -5.66 10.16 10.14
CA SER A 76 -5.46 11.22 9.16
C SER A 76 -6.04 10.81 7.79
N ASP A 77 -6.69 11.75 7.10
CA ASP A 77 -7.24 11.59 5.75
C ASP A 77 -6.28 12.13 4.65
N LYS A 78 -5.09 12.59 5.05
CA LYS A 78 -4.09 13.20 4.17
C LYS A 78 -3.31 12.14 3.41
N GLY A 79 -3.03 12.44 2.14
CA GLY A 79 -2.24 11.61 1.24
C GLY A 79 -3.01 11.19 0.00
N ASN A 80 -2.39 10.33 -0.81
CA ASN A 80 -3.06 9.70 -1.94
C ASN A 80 -3.89 8.49 -1.47
N LYS A 81 -4.64 7.87 -2.39
CA LYS A 81 -5.51 6.73 -2.11
C LYS A 81 -4.78 5.61 -1.35
N MET A 82 -3.61 5.20 -1.84
CA MET A 82 -2.83 4.11 -1.24
C MET A 82 -2.33 4.49 0.17
N THR A 83 -1.90 5.74 0.40
CA THR A 83 -1.53 6.20 1.74
C THR A 83 -2.66 6.06 2.75
N VAL A 84 -3.89 6.40 2.36
CA VAL A 84 -5.06 6.26 3.25
C VAL A 84 -5.38 4.79 3.51
N ILE A 85 -5.34 3.94 2.47
CA ILE A 85 -5.53 2.49 2.59
C ILE A 85 -4.51 1.89 3.56
N MET A 86 -3.22 2.15 3.36
CA MET A 86 -2.16 1.60 4.22
C MET A 86 -2.29 2.08 5.67
N ARG A 87 -2.77 3.30 5.90
CA ARG A 87 -3.03 3.82 7.25
C ARG A 87 -4.19 3.09 7.93
N ILE A 88 -5.27 2.82 7.20
CA ILE A 88 -6.40 2.02 7.71
C ILE A 88 -5.91 0.61 8.04
N LEU A 89 -5.22 -0.05 7.11
CA LEU A 89 -4.72 -1.41 7.31
C LEU A 89 -3.79 -1.51 8.52
N HIS A 90 -2.82 -0.60 8.64
CA HIS A 90 -1.91 -0.60 9.79
C HIS A 90 -2.64 -0.42 11.12
N PHE A 91 -3.66 0.45 11.16
CA PHE A 91 -4.47 0.62 12.36
C PHE A 91 -5.26 -0.64 12.70
N LEU A 92 -5.85 -1.31 11.71
CA LEU A 92 -6.57 -2.57 11.92
C LEU A 92 -5.65 -3.71 12.37
N GLU A 93 -4.41 -3.73 11.87
CA GLU A 93 -3.40 -4.75 12.22
C GLU A 93 -2.81 -4.55 13.61
N THR A 94 -2.52 -3.30 14.00
CA THR A 94 -1.68 -3.00 15.17
C THR A 94 -2.40 -2.22 16.28
N GLY A 95 -3.56 -1.64 15.98
CA GLY A 95 -4.22 -0.63 16.82
C GLY A 95 -3.49 0.73 16.85
N GLN A 96 -2.34 0.87 16.17
CA GLN A 96 -1.52 2.08 16.21
C GLN A 96 -1.85 3.04 15.06
N ARG A 97 -1.67 4.34 15.32
CA ARG A 97 -1.95 5.39 14.35
C ARG A 97 -0.67 5.79 13.62
N LEU A 98 -0.62 5.57 12.30
CA LEU A 98 0.46 6.14 11.48
C LEU A 98 0.24 7.63 11.27
N ALA A 99 1.22 8.42 11.72
CA ALA A 99 1.31 9.82 11.38
C ALA A 99 1.39 10.00 9.85
N ALA A 100 0.89 11.13 9.35
CA ALA A 100 1.11 11.49 7.97
C ALA A 100 2.62 11.68 7.70
N PRO A 101 3.16 11.17 6.59
CA PRO A 101 4.56 11.37 6.25
C PRO A 101 4.87 12.86 6.19
N LYS A 102 5.95 13.26 6.86
CA LYS A 102 6.44 14.64 6.86
C LYS A 102 7.63 14.73 5.93
N PHE A 103 7.53 15.60 4.95
CA PHE A 103 8.66 15.96 4.09
C PHE A 103 9.58 16.92 4.84
N PRO A 104 10.91 16.86 4.64
CA PRO A 104 11.81 17.84 5.21
C PRO A 104 11.44 19.24 4.70
N LYS A 105 11.35 20.21 5.62
CA LYS A 105 10.85 21.56 5.32
C LYS A 105 11.72 22.30 4.30
N GLU A 106 13.02 22.05 4.34
CA GLU A 106 14.03 22.65 3.46
C GLU A 106 13.79 22.33 1.98
N TYR A 107 13.17 21.17 1.69
CA TYR A 107 12.88 20.70 0.33
C TYR A 107 11.43 20.94 -0.09
N CYS A 108 10.68 21.71 0.72
CA CYS A 108 9.33 22.13 0.40
C CYS A 108 9.35 23.59 -0.09
N ALA A 109 8.61 23.84 -1.16
CA ALA A 109 8.38 25.19 -1.66
C ALA A 109 7.59 26.02 -0.62
N GLN A 110 8.02 27.26 -0.43
CA GLN A 110 7.40 28.22 0.47
C GLN A 110 6.26 28.94 -0.24
N LYS A 111 5.16 29.16 0.48
CA LYS A 111 3.99 29.86 -0.05
C LYS A 111 4.36 31.30 -0.43
N GLY A 112 3.98 31.73 -1.63
CA GLY A 112 4.23 33.08 -2.13
C GLY A 112 5.63 33.31 -2.72
N LYS A 113 6.54 32.33 -2.63
CA LYS A 113 7.85 32.39 -3.28
C LYS A 113 7.75 31.86 -4.70
N ILE A 114 8.37 32.59 -5.63
CA ILE A 114 8.56 32.16 -7.02
C ILE A 114 9.84 31.35 -7.08
N TYR A 115 9.79 30.22 -7.77
CA TYR A 115 10.92 29.33 -7.98
C TYR A 115 11.25 29.31 -9.47
N PRO A 116 12.50 29.54 -9.87
CA PRO A 116 12.87 29.51 -11.27
C PRO A 116 12.69 28.11 -11.86
N ILE A 117 12.31 28.05 -13.14
CA ILE A 117 12.25 26.82 -13.93
C ILE A 117 13.47 26.80 -14.83
N ASN A 118 14.49 26.03 -14.43
CA ASN A 118 15.74 25.88 -15.15
C ASN A 118 16.28 24.47 -14.91
N GLU A 119 16.93 23.88 -15.91
CA GLU A 119 17.49 22.53 -15.92
C GLU A 119 18.30 22.18 -14.67
N ASN A 120 19.11 23.12 -14.17
CA ASN A 120 20.02 22.88 -13.04
C ASN A 120 19.41 23.21 -11.67
N GLU A 121 18.17 23.72 -11.63
CA GLU A 121 17.49 24.07 -10.38
C GLU A 121 16.84 22.86 -9.73
N LEU A 122 16.79 22.87 -8.39
CA LEU A 122 16.15 21.81 -7.62
C LEU A 122 14.62 21.88 -7.74
N MET A 123 14.02 20.75 -8.06
CA MET A 123 12.56 20.57 -8.08
C MET A 123 12.04 20.41 -6.66
N LEU A 124 11.75 21.52 -5.99
CA LEU A 124 11.19 21.47 -4.63
C LEU A 124 9.73 21.00 -4.62
N LYS A 125 9.35 20.32 -3.54
CA LYS A 125 7.98 19.84 -3.37
C LYS A 125 7.01 21.01 -3.27
N GLY A 126 6.08 21.10 -4.22
CA GLY A 126 5.09 22.19 -4.31
C GLY A 126 5.45 23.31 -5.31
N ALA A 127 6.70 23.36 -5.78
CA ALA A 127 7.08 24.15 -6.95
C ALA A 127 6.71 23.41 -8.24
N TYR A 128 6.85 22.08 -8.25
CA TYR A 128 6.41 21.24 -9.38
C TYR A 128 4.88 21.24 -9.53
N LYS A 129 4.39 21.69 -10.69
CA LYS A 129 2.97 21.80 -11.03
C LYS A 129 2.71 21.32 -12.46
N ASN A 130 1.52 20.77 -12.68
CA ASN A 130 1.05 20.44 -14.01
C ASN A 130 0.35 21.64 -14.65
N ASP A 131 1.11 22.71 -14.86
CA ASP A 131 0.66 23.92 -15.56
C ASP A 131 1.27 24.02 -16.96
N LEU A 132 0.85 25.04 -17.72
CA LEU A 132 1.29 25.24 -19.09
C LEU A 132 2.79 25.54 -19.18
N GLU A 133 3.30 26.37 -18.27
CA GLU A 133 4.71 26.78 -18.23
C GLU A 133 5.62 25.56 -18.05
N MET A 134 5.33 24.71 -17.06
CA MET A 134 6.06 23.46 -16.83
C MET A 134 5.93 22.48 -17.98
N ARG A 135 4.75 22.37 -18.62
CA ARG A 135 4.58 21.53 -19.83
C ARG A 135 5.48 22.00 -20.95
N VAL A 136 5.49 23.29 -21.24
CA VAL A 136 6.30 23.87 -22.32
C VAL A 136 7.78 23.65 -22.03
N PHE A 137 8.21 23.93 -20.79
CA PHE A 137 9.59 23.71 -20.37
C PHE A 137 10.04 22.25 -20.56
N PHE A 138 9.30 21.29 -20.00
CA PHE A 138 9.68 19.88 -20.14
C PHE A 138 9.56 19.35 -21.57
N LYS A 139 8.63 19.87 -22.38
CA LYS A 139 8.58 19.55 -23.81
C LYS A 139 9.79 20.08 -24.57
N GLY A 140 10.34 21.22 -24.16
CA GLY A 140 11.61 21.72 -24.69
C GLY A 140 12.79 20.84 -24.30
N LEU A 141 12.81 20.34 -23.06
CA LEU A 141 13.92 19.56 -22.51
C LEU A 141 13.92 18.08 -22.94
N ILE A 142 12.73 17.46 -23.00
CA ILE A 142 12.55 16.03 -23.26
C ILE A 142 12.07 15.78 -24.68
N GLY A 143 11.21 16.66 -25.20
CA GLY A 143 10.56 16.52 -26.50
C GLY A 143 9.03 16.56 -26.43
N PRO A 144 8.35 16.65 -27.58
CA PRO A 144 6.91 16.85 -27.68
C PRO A 144 6.06 15.71 -27.08
N HIS A 145 6.62 14.51 -26.92
CA HIS A 145 5.98 13.34 -26.31
C HIS A 145 5.87 13.40 -24.79
N PHE A 146 6.52 14.37 -24.15
CA PHE A 146 6.43 14.55 -22.71
C PHE A 146 4.99 14.80 -22.25
N HIS A 147 4.60 14.08 -21.20
CA HIS A 147 3.39 14.30 -20.44
C HIS A 147 3.63 13.94 -18.96
N PHE A 148 2.82 14.50 -18.07
CA PHE A 148 2.87 14.19 -16.65
C PHE A 148 2.39 12.76 -16.44
N THR A 149 3.22 11.95 -15.77
CA THR A 149 2.95 10.53 -15.54
C THR A 149 2.93 10.21 -14.05
N ALA A 150 2.20 9.15 -13.68
CA ALA A 150 2.17 8.70 -12.30
C ALA A 150 3.56 8.25 -11.81
N PHE A 151 4.35 7.58 -12.65
CA PHE A 151 5.70 7.15 -12.29
C PHE A 151 6.63 8.34 -12.02
N GLY A 152 6.48 9.46 -12.76
CA GLY A 152 7.26 10.66 -12.52
C GLY A 152 6.95 11.27 -11.15
N ILE A 153 5.67 11.31 -10.78
CA ILE A 153 5.24 11.77 -9.44
C ILE A 153 5.74 10.85 -8.33
N ASP A 154 5.69 9.54 -8.53
CA ASP A 154 6.18 8.58 -7.52
C ASP A 154 7.67 8.77 -7.27
N TRP A 155 8.44 8.87 -8.35
CA TRP A 155 9.89 9.09 -8.28
C TRP A 155 10.24 10.41 -7.59
N LEU A 156 9.51 11.50 -7.89
CA LEU A 156 9.66 12.77 -7.19
C LEU A 156 9.33 12.66 -5.70
N ASN A 157 8.22 11.99 -5.35
CA ASN A 157 7.83 11.82 -3.96
C ASN A 157 8.87 11.05 -3.15
N GLU A 158 9.42 9.97 -3.72
CA GLU A 158 10.50 9.20 -3.09
C GLU A 158 11.72 10.07 -2.80
N ARG A 159 12.20 10.81 -3.80
CA ARG A 159 13.32 11.74 -3.67
C ARG A 159 13.08 12.84 -2.63
N TRP A 160 11.88 13.41 -2.60
CA TRP A 160 11.50 14.40 -1.58
C TRP A 160 11.45 13.81 -0.17
N MET A 161 10.98 12.57 -0.01
CA MET A 161 10.97 11.88 1.29
C MET A 161 12.39 11.60 1.79
N GLN A 162 13.31 11.24 0.89
CA GLN A 162 14.72 11.00 1.20
C GLN A 162 15.53 12.29 1.43
N GLY A 163 14.92 13.46 1.25
CA GLY A 163 15.61 14.74 1.36
C GLY A 163 16.65 14.99 0.26
N LYS A 164 16.40 14.45 -0.94
CA LYS A 164 17.27 14.57 -2.11
C LYS A 164 16.47 15.03 -3.32
N PRO A 165 15.90 16.25 -3.32
CA PRO A 165 15.14 16.74 -4.46
C PRO A 165 16.01 16.70 -5.72
N PRO A 166 15.49 16.20 -6.84
CA PRO A 166 16.25 16.16 -8.08
C PRO A 166 16.26 17.54 -8.74
N THR A 167 17.17 17.74 -9.68
CA THR A 167 17.08 18.84 -10.64
C THR A 167 16.06 18.57 -11.73
N TYR A 168 15.65 19.60 -12.45
CA TYR A 168 14.81 19.45 -13.64
C TYR A 168 15.46 18.57 -14.72
N ARG A 169 16.77 18.67 -14.89
CA ARG A 169 17.55 17.83 -15.82
C ARG A 169 17.56 16.37 -15.41
N GLU A 170 17.77 16.08 -14.13
CA GLU A 170 17.74 14.69 -13.62
C GLU A 170 16.34 14.07 -13.78
N PHE A 171 15.28 14.84 -13.53
CA PHE A 171 13.92 14.36 -13.78
C PHE A 171 13.67 14.08 -15.26
N ALA A 172 14.14 14.95 -16.15
CA ALA A 172 14.00 14.75 -17.60
C ALA A 172 14.73 13.50 -18.09
N GLN A 173 15.96 13.28 -17.62
CA GLN A 173 16.73 12.07 -17.92
C GLN A 173 16.01 10.81 -17.45
N MET A 174 15.61 10.76 -16.18
CA MET A 174 14.86 9.62 -15.64
C MET A 174 13.56 9.38 -16.40
N TRP A 175 12.81 10.44 -16.73
CA TRP A 175 11.55 10.31 -17.43
C TRP A 175 11.74 9.72 -18.83
N GLU A 176 12.75 10.18 -19.57
CA GLU A 176 13.06 9.67 -20.91
C GLU A 176 13.53 8.21 -20.87
N GLU A 177 14.42 7.87 -19.94
CA GLU A 177 14.87 6.50 -19.71
C GLU A 177 13.70 5.55 -19.42
N GLU A 178 12.81 5.95 -18.50
CA GLU A 178 11.64 5.16 -18.12
C GLU A 178 10.63 5.07 -19.27
N TYR A 179 10.46 6.14 -20.06
CA TYR A 179 9.63 6.14 -21.25
C TYR A 179 10.14 5.14 -22.29
N GLN A 180 11.43 5.16 -22.61
CA GLN A 180 12.03 4.20 -23.55
C GLN A 180 11.97 2.76 -23.03
N ARG A 181 12.15 2.56 -21.72
CA ARG A 181 11.98 1.24 -21.09
C ARG A 181 10.54 0.73 -21.25
N ARG A 182 9.54 1.58 -21.00
CA ARG A 182 8.11 1.22 -21.09
C ARG A 182 7.64 0.93 -22.51
N LYS A 183 8.27 1.53 -23.53
CA LYS A 183 8.02 1.15 -24.94
C LYS A 183 8.39 -0.30 -25.22
N LYS A 184 9.44 -0.82 -24.57
CA LYS A 184 9.90 -2.20 -24.72
C LYS A 184 9.16 -3.16 -23.79
N SER A 185 8.87 -2.72 -22.57
CA SER A 185 8.23 -3.51 -21.53
C SER A 185 7.19 -2.66 -20.80
N PRO A 186 5.91 -2.71 -21.24
CA PRO A 186 4.83 -2.00 -20.60
C PRO A 186 4.73 -2.40 -19.12
N ALA A 187 4.66 -1.40 -18.24
CA ALA A 187 4.42 -1.66 -16.83
C ALA A 187 2.94 -1.98 -16.60
N PRO A 188 2.61 -2.91 -15.68
CA PRO A 188 1.24 -3.14 -15.29
C PRO A 188 0.63 -1.87 -14.67
N PRO A 189 -0.70 -1.68 -14.76
CA PRO A 189 -1.36 -0.61 -14.04
C PRO A 189 -1.12 -0.76 -12.53
N LYS A 190 -1.18 0.36 -11.82
CA LYS A 190 -1.02 0.34 -10.36
C LYS A 190 -2.18 -0.37 -9.69
N GLU A 191 -1.94 -0.96 -8.52
CA GLU A 191 -2.94 -1.69 -7.75
C GLU A 191 -4.13 -0.79 -7.34
N GLU A 192 -3.86 0.47 -6.96
CA GLU A 192 -4.90 1.44 -6.60
C GLU A 192 -5.80 1.87 -7.77
N TRP A 193 -5.43 1.54 -9.01
CA TRP A 193 -6.25 1.76 -10.21
C TRP A 193 -7.21 0.61 -10.45
N ALA A 194 -7.97 0.26 -9.41
CA ALA A 194 -8.88 -0.89 -9.39
C ALA A 194 -9.83 -0.94 -10.59
N TYR A 195 -10.37 0.20 -11.05
CA TYR A 195 -11.21 0.25 -12.25
C TYR A 195 -10.46 -0.24 -13.50
N ILE A 196 -9.23 0.24 -13.74
CA ILE A 196 -8.44 -0.17 -14.90
C ILE A 196 -8.12 -1.66 -14.83
N ASN A 197 -7.66 -2.14 -13.68
CA ASN A 197 -7.37 -3.56 -13.46
C ASN A 197 -8.62 -4.44 -13.66
N PHE A 198 -9.77 -3.97 -13.16
CA PHE A 198 -11.05 -4.64 -13.32
C PHE A 198 -11.46 -4.71 -14.79
N VAL A 199 -11.44 -3.60 -15.52
CA VAL A 199 -11.85 -3.54 -16.93
C VAL A 199 -10.94 -4.39 -17.80
N GLN A 200 -9.62 -4.36 -17.57
CA GLN A 200 -8.68 -5.21 -18.31
C GLN A 200 -8.96 -6.71 -18.10
N ASN A 201 -9.22 -7.12 -16.86
CA ASN A 201 -9.57 -8.51 -16.52
C ASN A 201 -10.97 -8.90 -17.03
N LEU A 202 -11.90 -7.96 -17.09
CA LEU A 202 -13.25 -8.21 -17.60
C LEU A 202 -13.22 -8.40 -19.12
N LEU A 203 -12.56 -7.50 -19.84
CA LEU A 203 -12.45 -7.55 -21.31
C LEU A 203 -11.61 -8.72 -21.80
N SER A 204 -10.66 -9.22 -21.02
CA SER A 204 -9.93 -10.45 -21.38
C SER A 204 -10.84 -11.70 -21.38
N LYS A 205 -11.93 -11.67 -20.61
CA LYS A 205 -12.92 -12.75 -20.51
C LYS A 205 -14.16 -12.50 -21.38
N SER A 206 -14.48 -11.23 -21.66
CA SER A 206 -15.66 -10.82 -22.41
C SER A 206 -15.34 -9.64 -23.33
N PRO A 207 -14.64 -9.88 -24.47
CA PRO A 207 -14.12 -8.81 -25.33
C PRO A 207 -15.17 -7.93 -26.02
N LEU A 208 -16.40 -8.43 -26.18
CA LEU A 208 -17.50 -7.74 -26.85
C LEU A 208 -18.41 -6.95 -25.90
N MET A 209 -18.05 -6.87 -24.61
CA MET A 209 -18.86 -6.14 -23.64
C MET A 209 -18.85 -4.64 -23.96
N ASP A 210 -20.04 -4.06 -24.00
CA ASP A 210 -20.21 -2.64 -24.23
C ASP A 210 -19.91 -1.81 -22.97
N ARG A 211 -19.87 -0.49 -23.14
CA ARG A 211 -19.54 0.43 -22.05
C ARG A 211 -20.54 0.37 -20.90
N GLU A 212 -21.81 0.16 -21.20
CA GLU A 212 -22.87 0.09 -20.18
C GLU A 212 -22.73 -1.17 -19.33
N GLY A 213 -22.49 -2.32 -19.97
CA GLY A 213 -22.19 -3.58 -19.29
C GLY A 213 -20.95 -3.51 -18.41
N ILE A 214 -19.88 -2.86 -18.87
CA ILE A 214 -18.66 -2.64 -18.07
C ILE A 214 -18.98 -1.82 -16.82
N ASN A 215 -19.72 -0.71 -16.96
CA ASN A 215 -20.07 0.16 -15.83
C ASN A 215 -20.99 -0.54 -14.82
N CYS A 216 -21.97 -1.30 -15.31
CA CYS A 216 -22.87 -2.08 -14.47
C CYS A 216 -22.10 -3.15 -13.69
N SER A 217 -21.20 -3.88 -14.37
CA SER A 217 -20.35 -4.90 -13.75
C SER A 217 -19.42 -4.29 -12.70
N TRP A 218 -18.81 -3.13 -13.00
CA TRP A 218 -17.96 -2.41 -12.06
C TRP A 218 -18.73 -1.99 -10.81
N GLU A 219 -19.91 -1.39 -10.95
CA GLU A 219 -20.68 -0.93 -9.80
C GLU A 219 -21.16 -2.10 -8.93
N ASN A 220 -21.54 -3.23 -9.55
CA ASN A 220 -21.88 -4.44 -8.81
C ASN A 220 -20.69 -4.99 -8.02
N GLU A 221 -19.50 -5.04 -8.62
CA GLU A 221 -18.30 -5.52 -7.91
C GLU A 221 -17.87 -4.56 -6.79
N ARG A 222 -17.94 -3.25 -7.05
CA ARG A 222 -17.66 -2.22 -6.04
C ARG A 222 -18.60 -2.32 -4.84
N LYS A 223 -19.91 -2.55 -5.08
CA LYS A 223 -20.90 -2.73 -4.00
C LYS A 223 -20.56 -3.91 -3.10
N LYS A 224 -20.12 -5.04 -3.67
CA LYS A 224 -19.68 -6.21 -2.88
C LYS A 224 -18.48 -5.87 -2.00
N HIS A 225 -17.45 -5.24 -2.56
CA HIS A 225 -16.26 -4.84 -1.81
C HIS A 225 -16.59 -3.80 -0.73
N LYS A 226 -17.47 -2.85 -1.03
CA LYS A 226 -17.96 -1.88 -0.06
C LYS A 226 -18.64 -2.58 1.12
N ALA A 227 -19.62 -3.44 0.86
CA ALA A 227 -20.30 -4.20 1.92
C ALA A 227 -19.31 -5.01 2.76
N LYS A 228 -18.35 -5.68 2.13
CA LYS A 228 -17.30 -6.44 2.82
C LYS A 228 -16.46 -5.58 3.76
N VAL A 229 -16.05 -4.38 3.33
CA VAL A 229 -15.29 -3.44 4.19
C VAL A 229 -16.11 -3.04 5.41
N PHE A 230 -17.38 -2.64 5.21
CA PHE A 230 -18.22 -2.19 6.33
C PHE A 230 -18.52 -3.31 7.33
N ASN A 231 -18.84 -4.53 6.87
CA ASN A 231 -19.04 -5.67 7.75
C ASN A 231 -17.80 -5.96 8.61
N LEU A 232 -16.60 -5.97 7.99
CA LEU A 232 -15.36 -6.19 8.71
C LEU A 232 -15.05 -5.08 9.73
N LEU A 233 -15.44 -3.83 9.44
CA LEU A 233 -15.27 -2.71 10.38
C LEU A 233 -16.26 -2.79 11.56
N GLU A 234 -17.47 -3.28 11.34
CA GLU A 234 -18.45 -3.55 12.40
C GLU A 234 -17.98 -4.67 13.34
N ASP A 235 -17.45 -5.76 12.78
CA ASP A 235 -16.86 -6.87 13.53
C ASP A 235 -15.66 -6.38 14.37
N PHE A 236 -14.81 -5.54 13.79
CA PHE A 236 -13.67 -4.95 14.47
C PHE A 236 -14.09 -4.03 15.62
N SER A 237 -15.09 -3.17 15.40
CA SER A 237 -15.58 -2.26 16.43
C SER A 237 -16.20 -3.03 17.61
N SER A 238 -16.96 -4.09 17.30
CA SER A 238 -17.59 -4.93 18.32
C SER A 238 -16.59 -5.65 19.22
N SER A 239 -15.43 -6.06 18.67
CA SER A 239 -14.38 -6.74 19.45
C SER A 239 -13.51 -5.79 20.27
N PHE A 240 -13.33 -4.53 19.82
CA PHE A 240 -12.49 -3.54 20.51
C PHE A 240 -13.18 -2.87 21.72
N PHE A 241 -14.50 -2.68 21.69
CA PHE A 241 -15.25 -2.06 22.80
C PHE A 241 -15.70 -3.04 23.91
N GLN A 242 -15.39 -4.34 23.77
CA GLN A 242 -15.67 -5.35 24.79
C GLN A 242 -14.47 -5.63 25.72
N GLN A 243 -13.35 -4.92 25.56
CA GLN A 243 -12.17 -4.96 26.43
C GLN A 243 -12.11 -3.73 27.32
#